data_AF-A0A934WF46-F1
#
_entry.id   AF-A0A934WF46-F1
#
_cell.length_a   1.000
_cell.length_b   1.000
_cell.length_c   1.000
_cell.angle_alpha   90.00
_cell.angle_beta   90.00
_cell.angle_gamma   90.00
#
_symmetry.space_group_name_H-M   'P 1'
#
loop_
_entity.id
_entity.type
_entity.pdbx_description
1 polymer ?
#
loop_
_entity_poly.entity_id
_entity_poly.type
_entity_poly.pdbx_seq_one_letter_code
_entity_poly.pdbx_strand_id
1 'polypeptide(L)'
;MQMNDLLKMKFFSLLSESSQVTTDEMKSTYENFVNKVENLNQSDRDYTTIYRTLCLTRIELASLSKQFGYEQGEKCVKKSLLAESYFSY
;
A
#
# COMPACT_ATOMS: atom_id res chain seq x y z
N MET A 1 -14.86 -12.51 3.68
CA MET A 1 -14.87 -13.98 3.58
C MET A 1 -13.68 -14.48 4.38
N GLN A 2 -13.86 -15.48 5.24
CA GLN A 2 -12.86 -15.83 6.25
C GLN A 2 -11.99 -16.99 5.75
N MET A 3 -10.76 -17.12 6.27
CA MET A 3 -9.82 -18.21 5.97
C MET A 3 -10.45 -19.61 6.12
N ASN A 4 -11.43 -19.75 7.01
CA ASN A 4 -12.20 -20.98 7.22
C ASN A 4 -13.05 -21.39 6.00
N ASP A 5 -13.41 -20.46 5.12
CA ASP A 5 -14.18 -20.74 3.91
C ASP A 5 -13.29 -21.34 2.82
N LEU A 6 -12.00 -20.99 2.78
CA LEU A 6 -11.00 -21.59 1.87
C LEU A 6 -10.78 -23.07 2.19
N LEU A 7 -10.68 -23.42 3.47
CA LEU A 7 -10.45 -24.80 3.92
C LEU A 7 -11.62 -25.74 3.57
N LYS A 8 -12.82 -25.20 3.36
CA LYS A 8 -14.01 -25.97 2.97
C LYS A 8 -14.15 -26.16 1.47
N MET A 9 -13.22 -25.63 0.66
CA MET A 9 -13.29 -25.78 -0.80
C MET A 9 -13.05 -27.23 -1.21
N LYS A 10 -13.74 -27.65 -2.27
CA LYS A 10 -13.65 -29.00 -2.86
C LYS A 10 -12.21 -29.42 -3.19
N PHE A 11 -11.32 -28.46 -3.44
CA PHE A 11 -9.90 -28.75 -3.64
C PHE A 11 -9.27 -29.51 -2.47
N PHE A 12 -9.54 -29.12 -1.21
CA PHE A 12 -8.99 -29.82 -0.04
C PHE A 12 -9.65 -31.16 0.22
N SER A 13 -10.95 -31.31 -0.09
CA SER A 13 -11.61 -32.61 0.02
C SER A 13 -10.99 -33.60 -0.96
N LEU A 14 -10.79 -33.20 -2.23
CA LEU A 14 -10.15 -34.04 -3.25
C LEU A 14 -8.71 -34.43 -2.90
N LEU A 15 -7.95 -33.56 -2.22
CA LEU A 15 -6.61 -33.90 -1.72
C LEU A 15 -6.62 -34.88 -0.54
N SER A 16 -7.68 -34.85 0.26
CA SER A 16 -7.83 -35.71 1.45
C SER A 16 -8.43 -37.08 1.15
N GLU A 17 -9.21 -37.17 0.07
CA GLU A 17 -9.85 -38.41 -0.35
C GLU A 17 -8.82 -39.36 -0.98
N SER A 18 -8.93 -40.65 -0.69
CA SER A 18 -8.15 -41.71 -1.36
C SER A 18 -8.75 -42.13 -2.71
N SER A 19 -9.72 -41.36 -3.23
CA SER A 19 -10.47 -41.66 -4.45
C SER A 19 -9.65 -41.30 -5.69
N GLN A 20 -9.89 -42.03 -6.79
CA GLN A 20 -9.24 -41.74 -8.06
C GLN A 20 -9.90 -40.50 -8.68
N VAL A 21 -9.25 -39.35 -8.53
CA VAL A 21 -9.69 -38.07 -9.10
C VAL A 21 -9.17 -37.93 -10.53
N THR A 22 -10.01 -37.44 -11.44
CA THR A 22 -9.59 -37.15 -12.81
C THR A 22 -8.70 -35.91 -12.85
N THR A 23 -7.74 -35.85 -13.78
CA THR A 23 -6.87 -34.68 -13.94
C THR A 23 -7.68 -33.40 -14.23
N ASP A 24 -8.78 -33.52 -14.97
CA ASP A 24 -9.64 -32.39 -15.31
C ASP A 24 -10.39 -31.84 -14.09
N GLU A 25 -10.92 -32.72 -13.23
CA GLU A 25 -11.58 -32.30 -11.99
C GLU A 25 -10.59 -31.67 -11.01
N MET A 26 -9.39 -32.25 -10.91
CA MET A 26 -8.33 -31.71 -10.06
C MET A 26 -7.88 -30.32 -10.53
N LYS A 27 -7.72 -30.14 -11.85
CA LYS A 27 -7.37 -28.85 -12.45
C LYS A 27 -8.46 -27.81 -12.25
N SER A 28 -9.72 -28.17 -12.53
CA SER A 28 -10.86 -27.28 -12.36
C SER A 28 -11.02 -26.79 -10.92
N THR A 29 -10.85 -27.68 -9.94
CA THR A 29 -10.96 -27.32 -8.52
C THR A 29 -9.77 -26.50 -8.01
N TYR A 30 -8.56 -26.75 -8.52
CA TYR A 30 -7.39 -25.92 -8.25
C TYR A 30 -7.54 -24.50 -8.80
N GLU A 31 -7.97 -24.35 -10.06
CA GLU A 31 -8.20 -23.03 -10.68
C GLU A 31 -9.23 -22.21 -9.90
N ASN A 32 -10.31 -22.84 -9.45
CA ASN A 32 -11.31 -22.20 -8.60
C ASN A 32 -10.73 -21.77 -7.24
N PHE A 33 -9.89 -22.59 -6.62
CA PHE A 33 -9.19 -22.24 -5.38
C PHE A 33 -8.29 -21.02 -5.55
N VAL A 34 -7.46 -21.00 -6.60
CA VAL A 34 -6.55 -19.87 -6.89
C VAL A 34 -7.34 -18.58 -7.11
N ASN A 35 -8.38 -18.61 -7.95
CA ASN A 35 -9.24 -17.44 -8.18
C ASN A 35 -9.86 -16.92 -6.87
N LYS A 36 -10.22 -17.82 -5.96
CA LYS A 36 -10.79 -17.44 -4.66
C LYS A 36 -9.77 -16.76 -3.75
N VAL A 37 -8.53 -17.26 -3.73
CA VAL A 37 -7.40 -16.65 -3.01
C VAL A 37 -7.06 -15.28 -3.58
N GLU A 38 -6.99 -15.14 -4.90
CA GLU A 38 -6.72 -13.84 -5.54
C GLU A 38 -7.78 -12.80 -5.19
N ASN A 39 -9.07 -13.16 -5.25
CA ASN A 39 -10.16 -12.25 -4.88
C ASN A 39 -10.12 -11.84 -3.41
N LEU A 40 -9.70 -12.72 -2.49
CA LEU A 40 -9.50 -12.37 -1.08
C LEU A 40 -8.36 -11.35 -0.91
N ASN A 41 -7.27 -11.50 -1.66
CA ASN A 41 -6.14 -10.60 -1.58
C ASN A 41 -6.42 -9.21 -2.21
N GLN A 42 -7.42 -9.12 -3.10
CA GLN A 42 -7.80 -7.84 -3.71
C GLN A 42 -8.47 -6.88 -2.73
N SER A 43 -9.16 -7.33 -1.68
CA SER A 43 -9.80 -6.42 -0.71
C SER A 43 -8.79 -5.64 0.15
N ASP A 44 -7.58 -6.17 0.35
CA ASP A 44 -6.52 -5.49 1.12
C ASP A 44 -5.78 -4.40 0.32
N ARG A 45 -5.93 -4.37 -1.02
CA ARG A 45 -5.35 -3.30 -1.83
C ARG A 45 -6.00 -1.95 -1.52
N ASP A 46 -7.30 -1.92 -1.24
CA ASP A 46 -7.99 -0.67 -0.94
C ASP A 46 -7.50 -0.11 0.40
N TYR A 47 -7.40 -0.94 1.44
CA TYR A 47 -6.86 -0.51 2.73
C TYR A 47 -5.41 -0.02 2.62
N THR A 48 -4.54 -0.80 1.95
CA THR A 48 -3.13 -0.43 1.79
C THR A 48 -2.98 0.86 0.98
N THR A 49 -3.79 1.04 -0.05
CA THR A 49 -3.80 2.26 -0.87
C THR A 49 -4.29 3.45 -0.07
N ILE A 50 -5.42 3.32 0.64
CA ILE A 50 -5.97 4.36 1.52
C ILE A 50 -4.95 4.75 2.60
N TYR A 51 -4.33 3.77 3.26
CA TYR A 51 -3.32 4.02 4.29
C TYR A 51 -2.11 4.77 3.73
N ARG A 52 -1.58 4.34 2.58
CA ARG A 52 -0.47 5.03 1.91
C ARG A 52 -0.84 6.46 1.52
N THR A 53 -2.02 6.67 0.94
CA THR A 53 -2.51 8.00 0.60
C THR A 53 -2.61 8.89 1.84
N LEU A 54 -3.20 8.40 2.94
CA LEU A 54 -3.28 9.14 4.20
C LEU A 54 -1.91 9.51 4.76
N CYS A 55 -0.94 8.57 4.74
CA CYS A 55 0.42 8.84 5.18
C CYS A 55 1.09 9.93 4.34
N LEU A 56 0.96 9.89 3.01
CA LEU A 56 1.50 10.91 2.11
C LEU A 56 0.86 12.28 2.36
N THR A 57 -0.47 12.35 2.43
CA THR A 57 -1.20 13.60 2.73
C THR A 57 -0.76 14.20 4.07
N ARG A 58 -0.53 13.38 5.10
CA ARG A 58 -0.01 13.86 6.40
C ARG A 58 1.40 14.47 6.27
N ILE A 59 2.28 13.85 5.50
CA ILE A 59 3.65 14.37 5.25
C ILE A 59 3.59 15.69 4.49
N GLU A 60 2.76 15.77 3.44
CA GLU A 60 2.57 16.99 2.66
C GLU A 60 2.01 18.13 3.51
N LEU A 61 0.97 17.85 4.32
CA LEU A 61 0.38 18.85 5.21
C LEU A 61 1.38 19.32 6.27
N ALA A 62 2.19 18.43 6.83
CA ALA A 62 3.24 18.80 7.78
C ALA A 62 4.33 19.66 7.11
N SER A 63 4.69 19.36 5.86
CA SER A 63 5.62 20.16 5.07
C SER A 63 5.08 21.56 4.80
N LEU A 64 3.82 21.66 4.35
CA LEU A 64 3.13 22.94 4.14
C LEU A 64 3.02 23.73 5.45
N SER A 65 2.61 23.07 6.53
CA SER A 65 2.51 23.70 7.85
C SER A 65 3.85 24.24 8.33
N LYS A 66 4.96 23.54 8.03
CA LYS A 66 6.31 24.03 8.31
C LYS A 66 6.66 25.25 7.45
N GLN A 67 6.29 25.25 6.17
CA GLN A 67 6.50 26.41 5.28
C GLN A 67 5.75 27.65 5.78
N PHE A 68 4.47 27.52 6.12
CA PHE A 68 3.67 28.64 6.65
C PHE A 68 4.01 29.00 8.10
N GLY A 69 4.46 28.04 8.91
CA GLY A 69 4.92 28.28 10.28
C GLY A 69 6.20 29.12 10.35
N TYR A 70 7.06 29.05 9.31
CA TYR A 70 8.18 29.99 9.16
C TYR A 70 7.71 31.43 8.86
N GLU A 71 6.55 31.62 8.23
CA GLU A 71 6.01 32.94 7.90
C GLU A 71 5.27 33.60 9.08
N GLN A 72 4.75 32.81 10.03
CA GLN A 72 3.90 33.33 11.12
C GLN A 72 4.63 33.54 12.47
N GLY A 73 5.94 33.24 12.58
CA GLY A 73 6.57 33.22 13.90
C GLY A 73 8.09 33.42 14.02
N GLU A 74 8.87 33.52 12.94
CA GLU A 74 10.29 33.87 13.06
C GLU A 74 10.61 35.10 12.21
N LYS A 75 11.11 36.13 12.90
CA LYS A 75 11.87 37.22 12.31
C LYS A 75 12.70 36.66 11.17
N CYS A 76 12.46 37.19 9.97
CA CYS A 76 13.36 37.05 8.83
C CYS A 76 14.79 37.36 9.33
N VAL A 77 15.57 36.33 9.67
CA VAL A 77 17.00 36.49 9.90
C VAL A 77 17.51 36.79 8.51
N LYS A 78 17.66 38.08 8.23
CA LYS A 78 18.39 38.60 7.09
C LYS A 78 19.70 37.83 7.06
N LYS A 79 19.78 36.78 6.23
CA LYS A 79 21.03 36.23 5.77
C LYS A 79 21.69 37.41 5.06
N SER A 80 22.57 38.09 5.78
CA SER A 80 23.55 38.99 5.22
C SER A 80 24.39 38.16 4.26
N LEU A 81 23.90 37.99 3.04
CA LEU A 81 24.75 37.67 1.90
C LEU A 81 25.53 38.96 1.60
N LEU A 82 26.50 39.27 2.45
CA LEU A 82 27.65 40.06 2.06
C LEU A 82 28.50 39.13 1.19
N ALA A 83 28.03 38.93 -0.03
CA ALA A 83 28.83 38.40 -1.11
C ALA A 83 29.03 39.55 -2.11
N GLU A 84 30.27 40.02 -2.15
CA GLU A 84 30.93 40.63 -3.29
C GLU A 84 30.50 42.05 -3.70
N SER A 85 31.22 43.03 -3.16
CA SER A 85 31.58 44.22 -3.96
C SER A 85 33.07 44.17 -4.29
N TYR A 86 33.43 43.38 -5.29
CA TYR A 86 34.66 43.58 -6.05
C TYR A 86 34.40 44.70 -7.06
N PHE A 87 34.62 45.96 -6.68
CA PHE A 87 34.94 47.03 -7.63
C PHE A 87 35.58 48.20 -6.90
N SER A 88 36.90 48.25 -6.92
CA SER A 88 37.69 49.47 -6.72
C SER A 88 38.53 49.66 -7.98
N TYR A 89 38.14 50.63 -8.81
CA TYR A 89 39.01 51.28 -9.79
C TYR A 89 39.81 52.37 -9.08
#